data_AF-A0A1X1V2Y4-F1
#
_entry.id   AF-A0A1X1V2Y4-F1
#
_cell.length_a   1.000
_cell.length_b   1.000
_cell.length_c   1.000
_cell.angle_alpha   90.00
_cell.angle_beta   90.00
_cell.angle_gamma   90.00
#
_symmetry.space_group_name_H-M   'P 1'
#
loop_
_entity.id
_entity.type
_entity.pdbx_description
1 polymer ?
#
loop_
_entity_poly.entity_id
_entity_poly.type
_entity_poly.pdbx_seq_one_letter_code
_entity_poly.pdbx_strand_id
1 'polypeptide(L)'
;MPSYTQEVLRQGGFDIDWHPDLAEDISAAEAVDPGCWADISAVLKRIKDGSYRSDDWDAPLDRRHADLGEIKRRAGQRLYRLYVHASRDKPGVVTLLVFGSKPAGPAGLALQDDQIDLAFSRLMGMSAQ
;
A
#
# COMPACT_ATOMS: atom_id res chain seq x y z
N MET A 1 4.12 -18.76 -9.44
CA MET A 1 4.30 -18.93 -7.98
C MET A 1 3.34 -17.95 -7.30
N PRO A 2 2.75 -18.30 -6.13
CA PRO A 2 1.94 -17.34 -5.39
C PRO A 2 2.77 -16.11 -5.01
N SER A 3 2.13 -14.93 -5.00
CA SER A 3 2.71 -13.67 -4.54
C SER A 3 3.30 -13.84 -3.13
N TYR A 4 4.55 -13.45 -2.95
CA TYR A 4 5.19 -13.45 -1.63
C TYR A 4 4.65 -12.32 -0.75
N THR A 5 4.33 -11.16 -1.33
CA THR A 5 3.58 -10.11 -0.63
C THR A 5 2.27 -10.64 -0.03
N GLN A 6 1.48 -11.39 -0.81
CA GLN A 6 0.26 -12.04 -0.32
C GLN A 6 0.54 -13.05 0.80
N GLU A 7 1.64 -13.81 0.70
CA GLU A 7 2.06 -14.76 1.74
C GLU A 7 2.35 -14.04 3.07
N VAL A 8 3.15 -12.99 3.02
CA VAL A 8 3.57 -12.22 4.21
C VAL A 8 2.39 -11.47 4.83
N LEU A 9 1.54 -10.80 4.03
CA LEU A 9 0.36 -10.08 4.55
C LEU A 9 -0.65 -11.02 5.22
N ARG A 10 -0.80 -12.24 4.69
CA ARG A 10 -1.68 -13.27 5.26
C ARG A 10 -1.14 -13.89 6.54
N GLN A 11 0.18 -14.04 6.66
CA GLN A 11 0.81 -14.58 7.87
C GLN A 11 0.84 -13.55 9.00
N GLY A 12 0.98 -12.26 8.68
CA GLY A 12 1.30 -11.25 9.68
C GLY A 12 2.72 -11.43 10.22
N GLY A 13 3.02 -10.84 11.38
CA GLY A 13 4.30 -10.98 12.07
C GLY A 13 5.50 -10.33 11.37
N PHE A 14 5.27 -9.52 10.33
CA PHE A 14 6.34 -8.91 9.53
C PHE A 14 6.84 -7.59 10.09
N ASP A 15 8.11 -7.27 9.85
CA ASP A 15 8.68 -5.95 10.09
C ASP A 15 8.36 -4.98 8.95
N ILE A 16 8.48 -3.69 9.24
CA ILE A 16 8.09 -2.60 8.32
C ILE A 16 9.34 -1.86 7.88
N ASP A 17 9.50 -1.73 6.57
CA ASP A 17 10.47 -0.86 5.91
C ASP A 17 9.72 0.27 5.18
N TRP A 18 10.36 1.42 5.02
CA TRP A 18 9.72 2.63 4.49
C TRP A 18 10.49 3.12 3.28
N HIS A 19 9.79 3.32 2.15
CA HIS A 19 10.39 4.03 1.04
C HIS A 19 10.68 5.49 1.45
N PRO A 20 11.83 6.09 1.06
CA PRO A 20 12.21 7.44 1.47
C PRO A 20 11.14 8.51 1.22
N ASP A 21 10.47 8.44 0.07
CA ASP A 21 9.46 9.43 -0.34
C ASP A 21 8.09 9.23 0.33
N LEU A 22 7.88 8.15 1.10
CA LEU A 22 6.58 7.87 1.70
C LEU A 22 6.17 8.96 2.71
N ALA A 23 7.13 9.59 3.39
CA ALA A 23 6.84 10.67 4.32
C ALA A 23 6.22 11.89 3.62
N GLU A 24 6.61 12.16 2.38
CA GLU A 24 6.05 13.25 1.58
C GLU A 24 4.61 12.95 1.17
N ASP A 25 4.33 11.72 0.72
CA ASP A 25 2.97 11.28 0.42
C ASP A 25 2.03 11.43 1.62
N ILE A 26 2.50 11.00 2.79
CA ILE A 26 1.76 11.10 4.06
C ILE A 26 1.47 12.56 4.39
N SER A 27 2.48 13.42 4.31
CA SER A 27 2.33 14.85 4.56
C SER A 27 1.32 15.49 3.60
N ALA A 28 1.42 15.18 2.31
CA ALA A 28 0.51 15.71 1.29
C ALA A 28 -0.94 15.25 1.50
N ALA A 29 -1.15 13.99 1.88
CA ALA A 29 -2.47 13.46 2.18
C ALA A 29 -3.06 14.06 3.46
N GLU A 30 -2.27 14.14 4.53
CA GLU A 30 -2.67 14.72 5.82
C GLU A 30 -3.02 16.21 5.72
N ALA A 31 -2.34 16.95 4.84
CA ALA A 31 -2.66 18.37 4.59
C ALA A 31 -4.07 18.56 3.99
N VAL A 32 -4.58 17.57 3.25
CA VAL A 32 -5.92 17.59 2.64
C VAL A 32 -6.96 16.93 3.56
N ASP A 33 -6.54 15.88 4.28
CA ASP A 33 -7.40 15.05 5.11
C ASP A 33 -6.70 14.63 6.41
N PRO A 34 -6.79 15.45 7.46
CA PRO A 34 -6.16 15.16 8.74
C PRO A 34 -6.66 13.85 9.35
N GLY A 35 -5.71 12.98 9.74
CA GLY A 35 -5.98 11.67 10.34
C GLY A 35 -6.09 10.51 9.34
N CYS A 36 -5.99 10.76 8.04
CA CYS A 36 -6.04 9.69 7.03
C CYS A 36 -4.91 8.67 7.21
N TRP A 37 -3.72 9.10 7.65
CA TRP A 37 -2.60 8.21 7.93
C TRP A 37 -2.85 7.36 9.18
N ALA A 38 -3.44 7.95 10.23
CA ALA A 38 -3.80 7.21 11.43
C ALA A 38 -4.79 6.08 11.11
N ASP A 39 -5.75 6.38 10.23
CA ASP A 39 -6.76 5.45 9.75
C ASP A 39 -6.17 4.25 9.00
N ILE A 40 -5.26 4.48 8.04
CA ILE A 40 -4.60 3.38 7.32
C ILE A 40 -3.59 2.63 8.20
N SER A 41 -2.89 3.34 9.10
CA SER A 41 -1.93 2.75 10.03
C SER A 41 -2.59 1.77 10.99
N ALA A 42 -3.82 2.02 11.41
CA ALA A 42 -4.60 1.08 12.21
C ALA A 42 -4.90 -0.23 11.44
N VAL A 43 -5.10 -0.15 10.13
CA VAL A 43 -5.25 -1.34 9.27
C VAL A 43 -3.91 -2.06 9.13
N LEU A 44 -2.83 -1.35 8.82
CA LEU A 44 -1.48 -1.92 8.72
C LEU A 44 -1.09 -2.67 10.01
N LYS A 45 -1.32 -2.06 11.17
CA LYS A 45 -1.06 -2.69 12.48
C LYS A 45 -1.86 -3.97 12.64
N ARG A 46 -3.15 -3.95 12.33
CA ARG A 46 -4.01 -5.15 12.40
C ARG A 46 -3.51 -6.28 11.50
N ILE A 47 -3.05 -5.95 10.29
CA ILE A 47 -2.45 -6.93 9.36
C ILE A 47 -1.13 -7.47 9.93
N LYS A 48 -0.25 -6.61 10.44
CA LYS A 48 0.99 -7.01 11.12
C LYS A 48 0.72 -7.92 12.31
N ASP A 49 -0.34 -7.69 13.06
CA ASP A 49 -0.74 -8.50 14.21
C ASP A 49 -1.47 -9.81 13.80
N GLY A 50 -1.61 -10.08 12.49
CA GLY A 50 -2.29 -11.28 11.96
C GLY A 50 -3.80 -11.29 12.15
N SER A 51 -4.40 -10.14 12.49
CA SER A 51 -5.84 -10.00 12.78
C SER A 51 -6.61 -9.30 11.65
N TYR A 52 -6.12 -9.41 10.41
CA TYR A 52 -6.68 -8.77 9.23
C TYR A 52 -8.11 -9.25 8.90
N ARG A 53 -8.84 -8.40 8.19
CA ARG A 53 -10.12 -8.70 7.56
C ARG A 53 -9.90 -9.06 6.10
N SER A 54 -10.82 -9.83 5.52
CA SER A 54 -10.73 -10.27 4.12
C SER A 54 -10.60 -9.13 3.11
N ASP A 55 -11.04 -7.92 3.46
CA ASP A 55 -11.02 -6.73 2.60
C ASP A 55 -9.95 -5.70 3.00
N ASP A 56 -9.08 -6.01 3.96
CA ASP A 56 -8.04 -5.07 4.43
C ASP A 56 -6.89 -4.89 3.42
N TRP A 57 -6.67 -5.85 2.53
CA TRP A 57 -5.59 -5.80 1.54
C TRP A 57 -5.92 -6.62 0.29
N ASP A 58 -5.23 -6.32 -0.82
CA ASP A 58 -5.21 -7.13 -2.05
C ASP A 58 -3.76 -7.34 -2.50
N ALA A 59 -3.40 -8.56 -2.87
CA ALA A 59 -2.11 -8.89 -3.47
C ALA A 59 -2.21 -10.24 -4.23
N PRO A 60 -1.52 -10.41 -5.38
CA PRO A 60 -0.77 -9.37 -6.08
C PRO A 60 -1.69 -8.37 -6.81
N LEU A 61 -1.18 -7.17 -7.08
CA LEU A 61 -1.79 -6.23 -8.01
C LEU A 61 -1.40 -6.58 -9.45
N ASP A 62 -2.40 -6.91 -10.26
CA ASP A 62 -2.22 -7.45 -11.61
C ASP A 62 -1.92 -6.37 -12.66
N ARG A 63 -0.69 -5.82 -12.62
CA ARG A 63 -0.27 -4.84 -13.64
C ARG A 63 0.97 -5.22 -14.44
N ARG A 64 2.01 -5.78 -13.82
CA ARG A 64 3.35 -5.92 -14.47
C ARG A 64 4.21 -7.09 -13.96
N HIS A 65 3.61 -8.16 -13.44
CA HIS A 65 4.34 -9.26 -12.75
C HIS A 65 5.17 -8.83 -11.52
N ALA A 66 5.07 -7.57 -11.09
CA ALA A 66 5.64 -7.13 -9.83
C ALA A 66 4.79 -7.65 -8.67
N ASP A 67 5.46 -8.10 -7.62
CA ASP A 67 4.81 -8.58 -6.42
C ASP A 67 4.37 -7.41 -5.52
N LEU A 68 3.45 -6.59 -6.03
CA LEU A 68 2.87 -5.45 -5.32
C LEU A 68 1.57 -5.85 -4.63
N GLY A 69 1.30 -5.27 -3.47
CA GLY A 69 0.02 -5.31 -2.79
C GLY A 69 -0.50 -3.92 -2.48
N GLU A 70 -1.77 -3.83 -2.09
CA GLU A 70 -2.34 -2.64 -1.47
C GLU A 70 -3.01 -2.99 -0.14
N ILE A 71 -2.85 -2.12 0.85
CA ILE A 71 -3.64 -2.08 2.08
C ILE A 71 -4.71 -1.01 1.91
N LYS A 72 -5.93 -1.31 2.35
CA LYS A 72 -7.14 -0.58 2.01
C LYS A 72 -7.84 -0.07 3.26
N ARG A 73 -8.32 1.18 3.21
CA ARG A 73 -9.26 1.72 4.21
C ARG A 73 -10.31 2.58 3.55
N ARG A 74 -11.57 2.39 3.91
CA ARG A 74 -12.69 3.25 3.51
C ARG A 74 -13.15 4.10 4.69
N ALA A 75 -13.14 5.41 4.53
CA ALA A 75 -13.68 6.38 5.50
C ALA A 75 -14.74 7.25 4.81
N GLY A 76 -16.02 6.90 4.97
CA GLY A 76 -17.11 7.54 4.24
C GLY A 76 -16.97 7.38 2.72
N GLN A 77 -16.86 8.51 2.01
CA GLN A 77 -16.68 8.55 0.55
C GLN A 77 -15.20 8.47 0.11
N ARG A 78 -14.26 8.45 1.06
CA ARG A 78 -12.82 8.42 0.78
C ARG A 78 -12.28 7.00 0.87
N LEU A 79 -11.38 6.68 -0.05
CA LEU A 79 -10.69 5.40 -0.11
C LEU A 79 -9.18 5.67 0.02
N TYR A 80 -8.59 5.22 1.11
CA TYR A 80 -7.15 5.26 1.32
C TYR A 80 -6.51 3.96 0.87
N ARG A 81 -5.30 4.10 0.33
CA ARG A 81 -4.48 3.02 -0.21
C ARG A 81 -3.04 3.21 0.23
N LEU A 82 -2.47 2.15 0.77
CA LEU A 82 -1.05 2.06 1.07
C LEU A 82 -0.48 0.91 0.24
N TYR A 83 0.32 1.24 -0.75
CA TYR A 83 0.94 0.27 -1.64
C TYR A 83 2.18 -0.31 -0.97
N VAL A 84 2.33 -1.63 -1.08
CA VAL A 84 3.34 -2.39 -0.32
C VAL A 84 3.99 -3.48 -1.16
N HIS A 85 5.16 -3.92 -0.74
CA HIS A 85 5.88 -5.03 -1.34
C HIS A 85 6.63 -5.83 -0.27
N ALA A 86 6.71 -7.15 -0.44
CA ALA A 86 7.66 -8.00 0.27
C ALA A 86 8.56 -8.74 -0.72
N SER A 87 9.87 -8.76 -0.47
CA SER A 87 10.84 -9.52 -1.27
C SER A 87 11.30 -10.77 -0.54
N ARG A 88 11.49 -11.86 -1.28
CA ARG A 88 12.11 -13.09 -0.73
C ARG A 88 13.57 -12.87 -0.30
N ASP A 89 14.22 -11.82 -0.79
CA ASP A 89 15.58 -11.43 -0.38
C ASP A 89 15.63 -10.79 1.02
N LYS A 90 14.49 -10.24 1.49
CA LYS A 90 14.29 -9.68 2.82
C LYS A 90 13.06 -10.33 3.48
N PRO A 91 13.16 -11.60 3.88
CA PRO A 91 12.00 -12.34 4.34
C PRO A 91 11.40 -11.74 5.62
N GLY A 92 10.07 -11.73 5.72
CA GLY A 92 9.37 -11.16 6.87
C GLY A 92 9.40 -9.63 6.93
N VAL A 93 9.81 -8.92 5.87
CA VAL A 93 9.76 -7.45 5.80
C VAL A 93 8.77 -7.00 4.73
N VAL A 94 7.91 -6.06 5.10
CA VAL A 94 7.00 -5.36 4.17
C VAL A 94 7.49 -3.93 4.01
N THR A 95 7.87 -3.58 2.78
CA THR A 95 8.22 -2.21 2.40
C THR A 95 6.96 -1.45 2.02
N LEU A 96 6.75 -0.30 2.66
CA LEU A 96 5.69 0.64 2.34
C LEU A 96 6.18 1.59 1.25
N LEU A 97 5.45 1.65 0.12
CA LEU A 97 5.93 2.30 -1.09
C LEU A 97 5.25 3.64 -1.35
N VAL A 98 3.92 3.68 -1.38
CA VAL A 98 3.13 4.85 -1.74
C VAL A 98 1.91 4.94 -0.84
N PHE A 99 1.59 6.13 -0.35
CA PHE A 99 0.33 6.40 0.33
C PHE A 99 -0.52 7.37 -0.49
N GLY A 100 -1.81 7.09 -0.61
CA GLY A 100 -2.71 7.93 -1.36
C GLY A 100 -4.16 7.79 -0.95
N SER A 101 -4.95 8.78 -1.33
CA SER A 101 -6.40 8.71 -1.29
C SER A 101 -6.97 8.79 -2.70
N LYS A 102 -8.17 8.26 -2.89
CA LYS A 102 -8.91 8.41 -4.13
C LYS A 102 -10.41 8.60 -3.85
N PRO A 103 -11.12 9.38 -4.68
CA PRO A 103 -12.57 9.43 -4.63
C PRO A 103 -13.17 8.09 -5.09
N ALA A 104 -14.44 7.87 -4.77
CA ALA A 104 -15.20 6.79 -5.39
C ALA A 104 -15.49 7.08 -6.88
N GLY A 105 -15.69 6.03 -7.67
CA GLY A 105 -16.09 6.14 -9.08
C GLY A 105 -14.93 6.26 -10.08
N PRO A 106 -15.22 6.57 -11.35
CA PRO A 106 -14.26 6.46 -12.46
C PRO A 106 -13.01 7.33 -12.31
N ALA A 107 -13.15 8.57 -11.83
CA ALA A 107 -12.00 9.45 -11.57
C ALA A 107 -11.03 8.86 -10.54
N GLY A 108 -11.55 8.11 -9.57
CA GLY A 108 -10.73 7.39 -8.60
C GLY A 108 -10.13 6.10 -9.11
N LEU A 109 -10.51 5.61 -10.30
CA LEU A 109 -9.83 4.46 -10.93
C LEU A 109 -8.57 4.94 -11.65
N ALA A 110 -8.64 6.03 -12.42
CA ALA A 110 -7.45 6.61 -13.05
C ALA A 110 -6.37 6.97 -12.01
N LEU A 111 -6.77 7.61 -10.90
CA LEU A 111 -5.82 7.93 -9.83
C LEU A 111 -5.23 6.69 -9.15
N GLN A 112 -6.01 5.60 -9.02
CA GLN A 112 -5.49 4.32 -8.52
C GLN A 112 -4.42 3.77 -9.46
N ASP A 113 -4.62 3.95 -10.76
CA ASP A 113 -3.71 3.46 -11.78
C ASP A 113 -2.37 4.19 -11.73
N ASP A 114 -2.41 5.52 -11.63
CA ASP A 114 -1.22 6.35 -11.47
C ASP A 114 -0.46 6.01 -10.17
N GLN A 115 -1.18 5.76 -9.07
CA GLN A 115 -0.57 5.38 -7.79
C GLN A 115 0.11 4.00 -7.86
N ILE A 116 -0.46 3.03 -8.60
CA ILE A 116 0.16 1.72 -8.80
C ILE A 116 1.42 1.85 -9.65
N ASP A 117 1.38 2.67 -10.71
CA ASP A 117 2.54 2.92 -11.56
C ASP A 117 3.67 3.64 -10.80
N LEU A 118 3.33 4.56 -9.89
CA LEU A 118 4.28 5.19 -8.98
C LEU A 118 4.88 4.18 -8.01
N ALA A 119 4.07 3.30 -7.40
CA ALA A 119 4.54 2.27 -6.49
C ALA A 119 5.49 1.27 -7.19
N PHE A 120 5.16 0.89 -8.43
CA PHE A 120 6.04 0.10 -9.27
C PHE A 120 7.36 0.81 -9.56
N SER A 121 7.32 2.10 -9.92
CA SER A 121 8.52 2.88 -10.20
C SER A 121 9.44 2.98 -8.98
N ARG A 122 8.88 3.24 -7.80
CA ARG A 122 9.60 3.25 -6.51
C ARG A 122 10.22 1.88 -6.19
N LEU A 123 9.47 0.80 -6.40
CA LEU A 123 9.98 -0.56 -6.21
C LEU A 123 11.19 -0.85 -7.13
N MET A 124 11.14 -0.40 -8.38
CA MET A 124 12.22 -0.59 -9.35
C MET A 124 13.38 0.40 -9.19
N GLY A 125 13.29 1.36 -8.27
CA GLY A 125 14.27 2.46 -8.14
C GLY A 125 14.30 3.38 -9.36
N MET A 126 13.21 3.44 -10.13
CA MET A 126 13.08 4.30 -11.31
C MET A 126 12.53 5.65 -10.87
N SER A 127 13.25 6.73 -11.20
CA SER A 127 12.69 8.08 -11.09
C SER A 127 11.59 8.26 -12.15
N ALA A 128 10.39 8.64 -11.74
CA ALA A 128 9.35 9.08 -12.66
C ALA A 128 9.89 10.30 -13.43
N GLN A 129 10.04 10.16 -14.76
CA GLN A 129 10.50 11.23 -15.65
C GLN A 129 9.38 12.23 -15.94
#